data_AF-A0A955R753-F1
#
_entry.id   AF-A0A955R753-F1
#
_cell.length_a   1.000
_cell.length_b   1.000
_cell.length_c   1.000
_cell.angle_alpha   90.00
_cell.angle_beta   90.00
_cell.angle_gamma   90.00
#
_symmetry.space_group_name_H-M   'P 1'
#
loop_
_entity.id
_entity.type
_entity.pdbx_description
1 polymer ?
#
loop_
_entity_poly.entity_id
_entity_poly.type
_entity_poly.pdbx_seq_one_letter_code
_entity_poly.pdbx_strand_id
1 'polypeptide(L)'
;MTADLSLLQFVHLDRIPLALLLAGLAWVSIRLVTRLLDEFGEQVTAWRLAAKQAVAVVRFAIVILFGAAAVSMVFEVTDEVMLAFGGSVAVAIGLALKDLLGSLVAGVILLFDRPFQVGDRVQMGSTYGEVVEI
;
A
#
# COMPACT_ATOMS: atom_id res chain seq x y z
N MET A 1 -44.82 -3.22 -1.87
CA MET A 1 -44.15 -2.22 -2.73
C MET A 1 -43.75 -1.02 -1.87
N THR A 2 -42.95 -1.27 -0.82
CA THR A 2 -42.57 -0.30 0.24
C THR A 2 -41.07 -0.39 0.58
N ALA A 3 -40.29 -1.14 -0.21
CA ALA A 3 -38.86 -1.35 0.03
C ALA A 3 -37.95 -0.29 -0.61
N ASP A 4 -38.49 0.64 -1.40
CA ASP A 4 -37.70 1.66 -2.10
C ASP A 4 -37.39 2.90 -1.23
N LEU A 5 -38.11 3.11 -0.12
CA LEU A 5 -37.96 4.30 0.73
C LEU A 5 -36.93 4.14 1.86
N SER A 6 -36.47 2.93 2.16
CA SER A 6 -35.41 2.67 3.15
C SER A 6 -34.00 2.91 2.59
N LEU A 7 -33.80 2.76 1.28
CA LEU A 7 -32.49 3.00 0.63
C LEU A 7 -32.10 4.49 0.61
N LEU A 8 -33.09 5.40 0.61
CA LEU A 8 -32.88 6.85 0.69
C LEU A 8 -32.70 7.37 2.13
N GLN A 9 -32.91 6.52 3.15
CA GLN A 9 -32.63 6.84 4.56
C GLN A 9 -31.20 6.43 4.97
N PHE A 10 -30.60 5.45 4.28
CA PHE A 10 -29.19 5.07 4.45
C PHE A 10 -28.20 6.02 3.74
N VAL A 11 -28.70 6.86 2.82
CA VAL A 11 -27.90 7.88 2.14
C VAL A 11 -28.32 9.24 2.68
N HIS A 12 -27.54 9.76 3.62
CA HIS A 12 -27.65 11.15 4.05
C HIS A 12 -27.36 12.09 2.87
N LEU A 13 -28.40 12.48 2.13
CA LEU A 13 -28.33 13.43 1.01
C LEU A 13 -27.75 14.79 1.47
N ASP A 14 -27.93 15.09 2.75
CA ASP A 14 -27.37 16.18 3.55
C ASP A 14 -25.83 16.16 3.67
N ARG A 15 -25.18 15.01 3.48
CA ARG A 15 -23.70 14.87 3.53
C ARG A 15 -23.02 14.84 2.17
N ILE A 16 -23.77 14.79 1.08
CA ILE A 16 -23.25 14.91 -0.30
C ILE A 16 -22.43 16.21 -0.51
N PRO A 17 -22.85 17.41 -0.06
CA PRO A 17 -22.02 18.60 -0.23
C PRO A 17 -20.69 18.50 0.51
N LEU A 18 -20.64 17.78 1.64
CA LEU A 18 -19.44 17.61 2.43
C LEU A 18 -18.53 16.50 1.86
N ALA A 19 -19.10 15.46 1.25
CA ALA A 19 -18.37 14.49 0.43
C ALA A 19 -17.73 15.15 -0.80
N LEU A 20 -18.43 16.10 -1.46
CA LEU A 20 -17.87 16.92 -2.53
C LEU A 20 -16.74 17.83 -2.03
N LEU A 21 -16.87 18.40 -0.83
CA LEU A 21 -15.85 19.22 -0.19
C LEU A 21 -14.60 18.38 0.12
N LEU A 22 -14.78 17.15 0.64
CA LEU A 22 -13.71 16.17 0.85
C LEU A 22 -13.05 15.74 -0.45
N ALA A 23 -13.81 15.50 -1.51
CA ALA A 23 -13.26 15.19 -2.83
C ALA A 23 -12.45 16.37 -3.38
N GLY A 24 -12.91 17.60 -3.16
CA GLY A 24 -12.16 18.82 -3.44
C GLY A 24 -10.87 18.91 -2.61
N LEU A 25 -10.93 18.62 -1.32
CA LEU A 25 -9.79 18.58 -0.40
C LEU A 25 -8.78 17.50 -0.80
N ALA A 26 -9.24 16.33 -1.23
CA ALA A 26 -8.42 15.26 -1.78
C ALA A 26 -7.71 15.72 -3.05
N TRP A 27 -8.45 16.35 -3.98
CA TRP A 27 -7.89 16.88 -5.22
C TRP A 27 -6.84 17.97 -4.95
N VAL A 28 -7.13 18.90 -4.02
CA VAL A 28 -6.18 19.94 -3.59
C VAL A 28 -4.96 19.32 -2.92
N SER A 29 -5.13 18.34 -2.05
CA SER A 29 -4.04 17.65 -1.35
C SER A 29 -3.14 16.90 -2.33
N ILE A 30 -3.72 16.17 -3.29
CA ILE A 30 -2.98 15.52 -4.38
C ILE A 30 -2.18 16.58 -5.15
N ARG A 31 -2.84 17.67 -5.57
CA ARG A 31 -2.22 18.72 -6.38
C ARG A 31 -1.10 19.46 -5.64
N LEU A 32 -1.25 19.69 -4.33
CA LEU A 32 -0.24 20.32 -3.49
C LEU A 32 0.97 19.40 -3.30
N VAL A 33 0.72 18.14 -2.95
CA VAL A 33 1.78 17.17 -2.68
C VAL A 33 2.57 16.84 -3.95
N THR A 34 1.91 16.68 -5.11
CA THR A 34 2.62 16.45 -6.38
C THR A 34 3.47 17.66 -6.77
N ARG A 35 2.97 18.89 -6.54
CA ARG A 35 3.74 20.11 -6.86
C ARG A 35 4.97 20.26 -5.97
N LEU A 36 4.82 20.09 -4.67
CA LEU A 36 5.94 20.17 -3.74
C LEU A 36 6.98 19.09 -4.05
N LEU A 37 6.57 17.85 -4.28
CA LEU A 37 7.51 16.76 -4.57
C LEU A 37 8.21 16.91 -5.92
N ASP A 38 7.55 17.44 -6.95
CA ASP A 38 8.20 17.72 -8.23
C ASP A 38 9.21 18.88 -8.12
N GLU A 39 8.88 19.96 -7.38
CA GLU A 39 9.80 21.08 -7.13
C GLU A 39 11.03 20.68 -6.31
N PHE A 40 10.88 19.78 -5.32
CA PHE A 40 12.01 19.24 -4.56
C PHE A 40 12.82 18.21 -5.38
N GLY A 41 12.20 17.52 -6.33
CA GLY A 41 12.85 16.49 -7.16
C GLY A 41 13.77 17.02 -8.26
N GLU A 42 13.63 18.29 -8.67
CA GLU A 42 14.43 18.89 -9.75
C GLU A 42 15.82 19.37 -9.32
N GLN A 43 16.10 19.55 -8.03
CA GLN A 43 17.40 20.06 -7.58
C GLN A 43 18.52 19.01 -7.58
N VAL A 44 18.22 17.70 -7.70
CA VAL A 44 19.24 16.65 -7.60
C VAL A 44 18.99 15.50 -8.60
N THR A 45 19.63 15.58 -9.78
CA THR A 45 19.48 14.65 -10.92
C THR A 45 19.66 13.16 -10.55
N ALA A 46 20.45 12.84 -9.52
CA ALA A 46 20.69 11.47 -9.04
C ALA A 46 19.46 10.81 -8.39
N TRP A 47 18.52 11.61 -7.85
CA TRP A 47 17.35 11.11 -7.12
C TRP A 47 16.07 11.14 -7.97
N ARG A 48 16.14 11.55 -9.23
CA ARG A 48 14.96 11.75 -10.07
C ARG A 48 14.12 10.48 -10.25
N LEU A 49 14.74 9.30 -10.27
CA LEU A 49 14.04 8.03 -10.37
C LEU A 49 13.33 7.67 -9.06
N ALA A 50 14.02 7.82 -7.93
CA ALA A 50 13.48 7.58 -6.60
C ALA A 50 12.38 8.58 -6.24
N ALA A 51 12.54 9.86 -6.60
CA ALA A 51 11.55 10.90 -6.42
C ALA A 51 10.27 10.61 -7.20
N LYS A 52 10.39 10.19 -8.47
CA LYS A 52 9.23 9.77 -9.27
C LYS A 52 8.50 8.56 -8.69
N GLN A 53 9.24 7.56 -8.19
CA GLN A 53 8.65 6.40 -7.51
C GLN A 53 7.97 6.82 -6.20
N ALA A 54 8.60 7.69 -5.41
CA ALA A 54 8.03 8.22 -4.18
C ALA A 54 6.74 9.01 -4.44
N VAL A 55 6.70 9.85 -5.47
CA VAL A 55 5.49 10.58 -5.90
C VAL A 55 4.36 9.60 -6.22
N ALA A 56 4.65 8.52 -6.95
CA ALA A 56 3.64 7.50 -7.25
C ALA A 56 3.10 6.83 -5.99
N VAL A 57 3.98 6.44 -5.06
CA VAL A 57 3.60 5.82 -3.77
C VAL A 57 2.77 6.78 -2.92
N VAL A 58 3.20 8.03 -2.78
CA VAL A 58 2.51 9.06 -1.99
C VAL A 58 1.14 9.37 -2.60
N ARG A 59 1.05 9.52 -3.93
CA ARG A 59 -0.22 9.72 -4.62
C ARG A 59 -1.18 8.55 -4.36
N PHE A 60 -0.69 7.31 -4.44
CA PHE A 60 -1.50 6.13 -4.17
C PHE A 60 -2.00 6.11 -2.72
N ALA A 61 -1.14 6.43 -1.75
CA ALA A 61 -1.51 6.53 -0.35
C ALA A 61 -2.59 7.60 -0.10
N ILE A 62 -2.47 8.78 -0.71
CA ILE A 62 -3.47 9.86 -0.59
C ILE A 62 -4.82 9.41 -1.14
N VAL A 63 -4.85 8.75 -2.31
CA VAL A 63 -6.10 8.24 -2.89
C VAL A 63 -6.76 7.21 -1.98
N ILE A 64 -5.99 6.30 -1.39
CA ILE A 64 -6.53 5.31 -0.45
C ILE A 64 -7.09 5.99 0.80
N LEU A 65 -6.35 6.91 1.41
CA LEU A 65 -6.77 7.57 2.66
C LEU A 65 -8.03 8.41 2.46
N PHE A 66 -8.05 9.27 1.43
CA PHE A 66 -9.22 10.11 1.16
C PHE A 66 -10.40 9.28 0.63
N GLY A 67 -10.13 8.24 -0.17
CA GLY A 67 -11.16 7.30 -0.61
C GLY A 67 -11.82 6.59 0.57
N ALA A 68 -11.03 6.07 1.51
CA ALA A 68 -11.51 5.43 2.72
C ALA A 68 -12.31 6.41 3.61
N ALA A 69 -11.82 7.64 3.79
CA ALA A 69 -12.51 8.68 4.54
C ALA A 69 -13.86 9.06 3.89
N ALA A 70 -13.91 9.17 2.56
CA ALA A 70 -15.14 9.47 1.83
C ALA A 70 -16.17 8.34 1.98
N VAL A 71 -15.73 7.08 1.84
CA VAL A 71 -16.60 5.90 2.04
C VAL A 71 -17.14 5.88 3.47
N SER A 72 -16.30 6.11 4.48
CA SER A 72 -16.71 6.12 5.89
C SER A 72 -17.71 7.21 6.25
N MET A 73 -17.82 8.25 5.42
CA MET A 73 -18.71 9.38 5.68
C MET A 73 -20.06 9.26 4.96
N VAL A 74 -20.05 8.60 3.79
CA VAL A 74 -21.24 8.35 2.96
C VAL A 74 -21.98 7.09 3.39
N PHE A 75 -21.25 6.07 3.81
CA PHE A 75 -21.79 4.82 4.32
C PHE A 75 -21.65 4.77 5.84
N GLU A 76 -22.67 4.28 6.54
CA GLU A 76 -22.52 3.86 7.93
C GLU A 76 -21.63 2.62 7.95
N VAL A 77 -20.33 2.83 8.13
CA VAL A 77 -19.38 1.74 8.24
C VAL A 77 -19.45 1.22 9.66
N THR A 78 -20.11 0.07 9.84
CA THR A 78 -20.14 -0.63 11.12
C THR A 78 -18.78 -1.26 11.43
N ASP A 79 -18.48 -1.46 12.71
CA ASP A 79 -17.23 -2.07 13.19
C ASP A 79 -16.96 -3.44 12.54
N GLU A 80 -18.01 -4.24 12.26
CA GLU A 80 -17.87 -5.53 11.59
C GLU A 80 -17.36 -5.40 10.16
N VAL A 81 -17.80 -4.37 9.42
CA VAL A 81 -17.37 -4.10 8.04
C VAL A 81 -15.91 -3.65 8.03
N MET A 82 -15.50 -2.79 8.98
CA MET A 82 -14.10 -2.39 9.13
C MET A 82 -13.20 -3.58 9.46
N LEU A 83 -13.63 -4.46 10.37
CA LEU A 83 -12.87 -5.65 10.74
C LEU A 83 -12.77 -6.64 9.57
N ALA A 84 -13.87 -6.90 8.87
CA ALA A 84 -13.88 -7.80 7.72
C ALA A 84 -13.00 -7.28 6.57
N PHE A 85 -13.14 -6.01 6.22
CA PHE A 85 -12.38 -5.41 5.13
C PHE A 85 -10.90 -5.23 5.51
N GLY A 86 -10.62 -4.67 6.69
CA GLY A 86 -9.27 -4.48 7.21
C GLY A 86 -8.52 -5.80 7.37
N GLY A 87 -9.19 -6.82 7.90
CA GLY A 87 -8.65 -8.18 8.00
C GLY A 87 -8.33 -8.78 6.62
N SER A 88 -9.24 -8.61 5.65
CA SER A 88 -9.02 -9.10 4.29
C SER A 88 -7.84 -8.41 3.61
N VAL A 89 -7.72 -7.09 3.74
CA VAL A 89 -6.59 -6.31 3.21
C VAL A 89 -5.27 -6.73 3.87
N ALA A 90 -5.27 -6.89 5.20
CA ALA A 90 -4.09 -7.34 5.93
C ALA A 90 -3.61 -8.72 5.46
N VAL A 91 -4.54 -9.66 5.24
CA VAL A 91 -4.24 -10.98 4.69
C VAL A 91 -3.70 -10.88 3.26
N ALA A 92 -4.33 -10.07 2.40
CA ALA A 92 -3.89 -9.87 1.02
C ALA A 92 -2.46 -9.32 0.95
N ILE A 93 -2.14 -8.32 1.77
CA ILE A 93 -0.78 -7.74 1.87
C ILE A 93 0.20 -8.79 2.41
N GLY A 94 -0.16 -9.51 3.47
CA GLY A 94 0.67 -10.56 4.05
C GLY A 94 0.99 -11.67 3.04
N LEU A 95 0.01 -12.06 2.22
CA LEU A 95 0.18 -13.05 1.17
C LEU A 95 1.07 -12.52 0.04
N ALA A 96 0.91 -11.26 -0.35
CA ALA A 96 1.74 -10.61 -1.37
C ALA A 96 3.21 -10.50 -0.93
N LEU A 97 3.47 -10.31 0.36
CA LEU A 97 4.82 -10.22 0.93
C LEU A 97 5.42 -11.56 1.36
N LYS A 98 4.66 -12.66 1.29
CA LYS A 98 5.05 -13.99 1.79
C LYS A 98 6.41 -14.44 1.27
N ASP A 99 6.63 -14.31 -0.03
CA ASP A 99 7.86 -14.81 -0.66
C ASP A 99 9.05 -13.92 -0.32
N LEU A 100 8.86 -12.59 -0.27
CA LEU A 100 9.89 -11.63 0.15
C LEU A 100 10.34 -11.90 1.59
N LEU A 101 9.39 -12.04 2.51
CA LEU A 101 9.68 -12.35 3.91
C LEU A 101 10.36 -13.71 4.04
N GLY A 102 9.94 -14.71 3.26
CA GLY A 102 10.58 -16.02 3.19
C GLY A 102 12.06 -15.94 2.80
N SER A 103 12.38 -15.17 1.75
CA SER A 103 13.77 -14.95 1.31
C SER A 103 14.60 -14.19 2.34
N LEU A 104 14.03 -13.19 3.01
CA LEU A 104 14.73 -12.44 4.06
C LEU A 104 15.03 -13.32 5.28
N VAL A 105 14.04 -14.09 5.75
CA VAL A 105 14.23 -15.02 6.86
C VAL A 105 15.23 -16.10 6.50
N ALA A 106 15.18 -16.64 5.27
CA ALA A 106 16.19 -17.58 4.80
C ALA A 106 17.60 -16.96 4.86
N GLY A 107 17.79 -15.74 4.36
CA GLY A 107 19.06 -15.03 4.46
C GLY A 107 19.55 -14.87 5.90
N VAL A 108 18.66 -14.50 6.83
CA VAL A 108 19.00 -14.39 8.25
C VAL A 108 19.43 -15.75 8.83
N ILE A 109 18.71 -16.82 8.54
CA ILE A 109 19.06 -18.18 8.98
C ILE A 109 20.43 -18.59 8.43
N LEU A 110 20.71 -18.30 7.15
CA LEU A 110 22.01 -18.60 6.55
C LEU A 110 23.17 -17.88 7.24
N LEU A 111 22.95 -16.64 7.68
CA LEU A 111 23.96 -15.87 8.42
C LEU A 111 24.22 -16.44 9.82
N PHE A 112 23.18 -16.92 10.51
CA PHE A 112 23.29 -17.45 11.88
C PHE A 112 23.81 -18.88 11.91
N ASP A 113 23.18 -19.79 11.16
CA ASP A 113 23.49 -21.23 11.21
C ASP A 113 24.69 -21.59 10.32
N ARG A 114 25.07 -20.70 9.38
CA ARG A 114 26.14 -20.89 8.39
C ARG A 114 26.26 -22.32 7.86
N PRO A 115 25.18 -22.90 7.30
CA PRO A 115 25.20 -24.28 6.79
C PRO A 115 26.15 -24.46 5.59
N PHE A 116 26.50 -23.37 4.92
CA PHE A 116 27.50 -23.29 3.87
C PHE A 116 28.25 -21.97 4.00
N GLN A 117 29.54 -21.98 3.64
CA GLN A 117 30.44 -20.85 3.70
C GLN A 117 30.83 -20.40 2.29
N VAL A 118 31.35 -19.17 2.20
CA VAL A 118 31.91 -18.65 0.95
C VAL A 118 33.06 -19.56 0.50
N GLY A 119 32.99 -20.03 -0.75
CA GLY A 119 33.90 -21.02 -1.34
C GLY A 119 33.36 -22.45 -1.36
N ASP A 120 32.25 -22.74 -0.68
CA ASP A 120 31.64 -24.08 -0.73
C ASP A 120 30.96 -24.32 -2.07
N ARG A 121 31.14 -25.52 -2.63
CA ARG A 121 30.43 -25.96 -3.83
C ARG A 121 29.15 -26.68 -3.43
N VAL A 122 28.01 -26.11 -3.79
CA VAL A 122 26.68 -26.55 -3.37
C VAL A 122 25.81 -26.88 -4.58
N GLN A 123 24.93 -27.87 -4.43
CA GLN A 123 23.92 -28.24 -5.42
C GLN A 123 22.53 -27.87 -4.88
N MET A 124 21.88 -26.89 -5.51
CA MET A 124 20.52 -26.45 -5.20
C MET A 124 19.56 -26.93 -6.29
N GLY A 125 18.87 -28.04 -6.03
CA GLY A 125 18.01 -28.68 -7.02
C GLY A 125 18.78 -29.14 -8.26
N SER A 126 18.44 -28.61 -9.43
CA SER A 126 19.15 -28.88 -10.69
C SER A 126 20.38 -27.99 -10.93
N THR A 127 20.67 -27.05 -10.04
CA THR A 127 21.75 -26.06 -10.22
C THR A 127 22.96 -26.40 -9.34
N TYR A 128 24.16 -26.46 -9.94
CA TYR A 128 25.43 -26.64 -9.22
C TYR A 128 26.30 -25.39 -9.35
N GLY A 129 26.87 -24.92 -8.24
CA GLY A 129 27.70 -23.72 -8.22
C GLY A 129 28.54 -23.60 -6.96
N GLU A 130 29.32 -22.53 -6.89
CA GLU A 130 30.14 -22.16 -5.74
C GLU A 130 29.54 -20.93 -5.05
N VAL A 131 29.53 -20.92 -3.71
CA VAL A 131 29.03 -19.79 -2.92
C VAL A 131 30.03 -18.65 -2.99
N VAL A 132 29.67 -17.56 -3.66
CA VAL A 132 30.52 -16.36 -3.75
C VAL A 132 30.22 -15.38 -2.61
N GLU A 133 28.95 -15.23 -2.26
CA GLU A 133 28.46 -14.29 -1.26
C GLU A 133 27.12 -14.78 -0.68
N ILE A 134 26.76 -14.30 0.51
CA ILE A 134 25.50 -14.58 1.22
C ILE A 134 24.72 -13.27 1.35
#